data_AF-A0A7S2PTR7-F1
#
_entry.id   AF-A0A7S2PTR7-F1
#
_cell.length_a   1.000
_cell.length_b   1.000
_cell.length_c   1.000
_cell.angle_alpha   90.00
_cell.angle_beta   90.00
_cell.angle_gamma   90.00
#
_symmetry.space_group_name_H-M   'P 1'
#
loop_
_entity.id
_entity.type
_entity.pdbx_description
1 polymer ?
#
loop_
_entity_poly.entity_id
_entity_poly.type
_entity_poly.pdbx_seq_one_letter_code
_entity_poly.pdbx_strand_id
1 'polypeptide(L)'
;PSARIVEGNAFNYCRTLTEAKFGDKLESIKGVAFDNCPSLERITIPLKDRLITHVNLFAGCKKLNHVNLVQGPVHETIAALLMEEWGNDMYEEIDSINQILPTAPGGIYCYEIGLHDDGGKTRAIRTWIRSVLRKIIHYK
;
A
#
# COMPACT_ATOMS: atom_id res chain seq x y z
N PRO A 1 3.51 12.88 8.86
CA PRO A 1 2.08 13.18 9.16
C PRO A 1 1.51 12.18 10.18
N SER A 2 1.00 12.66 11.32
CA SER A 2 0.35 11.84 12.36
C SER A 2 -1.11 11.48 12.02
N ALA A 3 -1.46 11.51 10.73
CA ALA A 3 -2.82 11.27 10.27
C ALA A 3 -3.25 9.84 10.58
N ARG A 4 -4.38 9.70 11.27
CA ARG A 4 -5.02 8.39 11.54
C ARG A 4 -5.84 7.91 10.35
N ILE A 5 -6.42 8.83 9.60
CA ILE A 5 -7.27 8.52 8.46
C ILE A 5 -6.85 9.39 7.29
N VAL A 6 -6.70 8.78 6.12
CA VAL A 6 -6.64 9.49 4.83
C VAL A 6 -8.04 9.42 4.24
N GLU A 7 -8.72 10.56 4.23
CA GLU A 7 -10.09 10.65 3.71
C GLU A 7 -10.13 10.48 2.19
N GLY A 8 -11.32 10.17 1.68
CA GLY A 8 -11.56 10.06 0.25
C GLY A 8 -11.17 11.35 -0.47
N ASN A 9 -10.50 11.20 -1.62
CA ASN A 9 -10.01 12.29 -2.46
C ASN A 9 -8.91 13.19 -1.86
N ALA A 10 -8.35 12.86 -0.68
CA ALA A 10 -7.41 13.74 0.02
C ALA A 10 -6.19 14.19 -0.83
N PHE A 11 -5.71 13.32 -1.73
CA PHE A 11 -4.61 13.60 -2.66
C PHE A 11 -5.04 13.40 -4.11
N ASN A 12 -6.34 13.47 -4.41
CA ASN A 12 -6.82 13.23 -5.77
C ASN A 12 -6.28 14.30 -6.74
N TYR A 13 -5.82 13.86 -7.92
CA TYR A 13 -5.16 14.69 -8.93
C TYR A 13 -3.86 15.39 -8.48
N CYS A 14 -3.19 14.94 -7.41
CA CYS A 14 -1.90 15.48 -7.01
C CYS A 14 -0.78 15.10 -7.99
N ARG A 15 -0.61 15.90 -9.05
CA ARG A 15 0.36 15.65 -10.14
C ARG A 15 1.82 15.80 -9.76
N THR A 16 2.13 16.50 -8.67
CA THR A 16 3.51 16.73 -8.20
C THR A 16 3.90 15.84 -7.04
N LEU A 17 2.95 15.10 -6.44
CA LEU A 17 3.22 14.22 -5.31
C LEU A 17 4.04 13.04 -5.80
N THR A 18 5.31 12.97 -5.40
CA THR A 18 6.22 11.87 -5.73
C THR A 18 6.26 10.79 -4.67
N GLU A 19 5.99 11.16 -3.42
CA GLU A 19 6.10 10.28 -2.27
C GLU A 19 5.04 10.61 -1.21
N ALA A 20 4.38 9.58 -0.68
CA ALA A 20 3.42 9.71 0.40
C ALA A 20 3.89 8.89 1.62
N LYS A 21 4.24 9.56 2.71
CA LYS A 21 4.71 8.91 3.95
C LYS A 21 3.68 9.00 5.06
N PHE A 22 3.20 7.87 5.54
CA PHE A 22 2.31 7.77 6.70
C PHE A 22 3.04 7.19 7.90
N GLY A 23 2.59 7.55 9.10
CA GLY A 23 3.10 6.99 10.34
C GLY A 23 2.43 5.68 10.73
N ASP A 24 2.95 5.04 11.78
CA ASP A 24 2.42 3.84 12.44
C ASP A 24 0.96 4.01 12.94
N LYS A 25 0.57 5.24 13.24
CA LYS A 25 -0.79 5.61 13.67
C LYS A 25 -1.83 5.65 12.55
N LEU A 26 -1.46 5.49 11.28
CA LEU A 26 -2.45 5.41 10.20
C LEU A 26 -3.31 4.15 10.36
N GLU A 27 -4.63 4.30 10.31
CA GLU A 27 -5.63 3.26 10.53
C GLU A 27 -6.37 2.91 9.24
N SER A 28 -6.67 3.90 8.39
CA SER A 28 -7.37 3.66 7.12
C SER A 28 -7.04 4.68 6.04
N ILE A 29 -7.09 4.21 4.79
CA ILE A 29 -7.07 5.03 3.58
C ILE A 29 -8.38 4.75 2.84
N LYS A 30 -9.17 5.81 2.65
CA LYS A 30 -10.54 5.73 2.15
C LYS A 30 -10.66 6.24 0.72
N GLY A 31 -11.71 5.79 0.02
CA GLY A 31 -12.09 6.26 -1.32
C GLY A 31 -10.95 6.20 -2.34
N VAL A 32 -10.99 7.12 -3.30
CA VAL A 32 -9.97 7.27 -4.35
C VAL A 32 -8.87 8.26 -3.91
N ALA A 33 -8.35 8.09 -2.69
CA ALA A 33 -7.48 9.07 -2.03
C ALA A 33 -6.27 9.53 -2.86
N PHE A 34 -5.67 8.67 -3.69
CA PHE A 34 -4.53 9.00 -4.55
C PHE A 34 -4.86 8.90 -6.03
N ASP A 35 -6.13 8.92 -6.41
CA ASP A 35 -6.48 8.79 -7.82
C ASP A 35 -5.88 9.92 -8.65
N ASN A 36 -5.45 9.58 -9.87
CA ASN A 36 -4.77 10.46 -10.82
C ASN A 36 -3.55 11.20 -10.25
N CYS A 37 -2.72 10.51 -9.45
CA CYS A 37 -1.39 10.97 -9.04
C CYS A 37 -0.27 10.36 -9.92
N PRO A 38 -0.05 10.84 -11.16
CA PRO A 38 0.86 10.19 -12.11
C PRO A 38 2.32 10.21 -11.68
N SER A 39 2.71 11.14 -10.81
CA SER A 39 4.09 11.28 -10.32
C SER A 39 4.37 10.47 -9.06
N LEU A 40 3.36 9.89 -8.42
CA LEU A 40 3.53 9.15 -7.18
C LEU A 40 4.32 7.88 -7.48
N GLU A 41 5.53 7.78 -6.92
CA GLU A 41 6.45 6.67 -7.11
C GLU A 41 6.44 5.73 -5.90
N ARG A 42 6.33 6.31 -4.69
CA ARG A 42 6.49 5.57 -3.45
C ARG A 42 5.43 5.92 -2.43
N ILE A 43 4.96 4.90 -1.73
CA ILE A 43 4.11 5.08 -0.54
C ILE A 43 4.69 4.32 0.65
N THR A 44 4.73 4.96 1.81
CA THR A 44 5.10 4.33 3.08
C THR A 44 3.86 4.21 3.97
N ILE A 45 3.48 2.99 4.33
CA ILE A 45 2.26 2.66 5.08
C ILE A 45 2.54 1.70 6.24
N PRO A 46 1.74 1.70 7.32
CA PRO A 46 1.87 0.69 8.36
C PRO A 46 1.32 -0.66 7.89
N LEU A 47 1.80 -1.75 8.49
CA LEU A 47 1.23 -3.07 8.26
C LEU A 47 0.00 -3.28 9.17
N LYS A 48 -1.20 -2.99 8.66
CA LYS A 48 -2.46 -3.17 9.39
C LYS A 48 -3.50 -3.84 8.52
N ASP A 49 -4.29 -4.73 9.14
CA ASP A 49 -5.48 -5.25 8.48
C ASP A 49 -6.45 -4.09 8.19
N ARG A 50 -7.20 -4.20 7.10
CA ARG A 50 -8.19 -3.21 6.66
C ARG A 50 -7.64 -1.80 6.45
N LEU A 51 -6.32 -1.62 6.30
CA LEU A 51 -5.76 -0.30 5.98
C LEU A 51 -6.33 0.26 4.66
N ILE A 52 -6.46 -0.61 3.65
CA ILE A 52 -7.02 -0.27 2.33
C ILE A 52 -8.41 -0.90 2.21
N THR A 53 -9.44 -0.10 2.44
CA THR A 53 -10.84 -0.56 2.47
C THR A 53 -11.59 -0.38 1.15
N HIS A 54 -11.16 0.54 0.27
CA HIS A 54 -11.81 0.82 -1.01
C HIS A 54 -10.98 0.35 -2.20
N VAL A 55 -11.62 0.27 -3.37
CA VAL A 55 -10.98 -0.01 -4.66
C VAL A 55 -10.51 1.29 -5.31
N ASN A 56 -9.58 1.20 -6.27
CA ASN A 56 -9.08 2.35 -7.05
C ASN A 56 -8.41 3.49 -6.27
N LEU A 57 -7.86 3.22 -5.09
CA LEU A 57 -7.09 4.23 -4.35
C LEU A 57 -5.97 4.84 -5.19
N PHE A 58 -5.30 4.00 -5.99
CA PHE A 58 -4.14 4.36 -6.80
C PHE A 58 -4.45 4.36 -8.31
N ALA A 59 -5.72 4.54 -8.69
CA ALA A 59 -6.09 4.74 -10.09
C ALA A 59 -5.28 5.89 -10.70
N GLY A 60 -4.77 5.71 -11.93
CA GLY A 60 -3.91 6.71 -12.56
C GLY A 60 -2.52 6.94 -11.94
N CYS A 61 -2.12 6.23 -10.87
CA CYS A 61 -0.76 6.31 -10.29
C CYS A 61 0.27 5.54 -11.12
N LYS A 62 0.55 6.02 -12.34
CA LYS A 62 1.36 5.31 -13.34
C LYS A 62 2.77 4.98 -12.89
N LYS A 63 3.39 5.84 -12.06
CA LYS A 63 4.76 5.66 -11.57
C LYS A 63 4.87 4.89 -10.25
N LEU A 64 3.76 4.55 -9.60
CA LEU A 64 3.81 3.90 -8.29
C LEU A 64 4.40 2.50 -8.47
N ASN A 65 5.62 2.35 -7.97
CA ASN A 65 6.47 1.18 -8.19
C ASN A 65 7.04 0.60 -6.89
N HIS A 66 7.02 1.36 -5.79
CA HIS A 66 7.44 0.81 -4.49
C HIS A 66 6.41 1.09 -3.39
N VAL A 67 6.30 0.12 -2.50
CA VAL A 67 5.62 0.27 -1.20
C VAL A 67 6.60 -0.07 -0.08
N ASN A 68 6.70 0.82 0.89
CA ASN A 68 7.51 0.62 2.08
C ASN A 68 6.60 0.44 3.29
N LEU A 69 7.04 -0.39 4.24
CA LEU A 69 6.42 -0.45 5.55
C LEU A 69 7.02 0.62 6.46
N VAL A 70 6.20 1.15 7.37
CA VAL A 70 6.71 1.93 8.49
C VAL A 70 7.59 1.01 9.34
N GLN A 71 8.89 1.30 9.41
CA GLN A 71 9.76 0.71 10.41
C GLN A 71 9.25 1.15 11.78
N GLY A 72 8.72 0.21 12.55
CA GLY A 72 8.04 0.47 13.81
C GLY A 72 7.84 -0.83 14.58
N PRO A 73 6.81 -0.92 15.45
CA PRO A 73 6.66 -2.02 16.41
C PRO A 73 6.67 -3.40 15.78
N VAL A 74 6.20 -3.54 14.53
CA VAL A 74 6.24 -4.82 13.81
C VAL A 74 7.68 -5.26 13.55
N HIS A 75 8.54 -4.37 13.02
CA HIS A 75 9.95 -4.65 12.77
C HIS A 75 10.74 -4.87 14.08
N GLU A 76 10.41 -4.11 15.12
CA GLU A 76 10.98 -4.31 16.46
C GLU A 76 10.52 -5.62 17.09
N THR A 77 9.25 -6.02 16.91
CA THR A 77 8.71 -7.30 17.38
C THR A 77 9.35 -8.47 16.62
N ILE A 78 9.52 -8.36 15.29
CA ILE A 78 10.27 -9.32 14.47
C ILE A 78 11.68 -9.50 15.00
N ALA A 79 12.40 -8.38 15.12
CA ALA A 79 13.81 -8.39 15.52
C ALA A 79 13.98 -8.91 16.95
N ALA A 80 13.06 -8.58 17.86
CA ALA A 80 13.06 -9.08 19.24
C ALA A 80 12.78 -10.58 19.33
N LEU A 81 12.09 -11.18 18.34
CA LEU A 81 11.82 -12.61 18.29
C LEU A 81 13.00 -13.43 17.72
N LEU A 82 14.09 -12.79 17.27
CA LEU A 82 15.29 -13.44 16.71
C LEU A 82 15.01 -14.42 15.55
N MET A 83 13.92 -14.22 14.80
CA MET A 83 13.53 -15.11 13.70
C MET A 83 14.20 -14.65 12.40
N GLU A 84 15.42 -15.12 12.13
CA GLU A 84 16.12 -14.86 10.85
C GLU A 84 15.30 -15.34 9.64
N GLU A 85 14.64 -16.49 9.76
CA GLU A 85 13.77 -17.05 8.71
C GLU A 85 12.60 -16.13 8.37
N TRP A 86 11.91 -15.58 9.38
CA TRP A 86 10.80 -14.67 9.12
C TRP A 86 11.26 -13.32 8.57
N GLY A 87 12.45 -12.85 8.98
CA GLY A 87 13.08 -11.67 8.39
C GLY A 87 13.25 -11.82 6.88
N ASN A 88 13.84 -12.91 6.42
CA ASN A 88 14.04 -13.21 5.00
C ASN A 88 12.71 -13.30 4.24
N ASP A 89 11.74 -14.03 4.77
CA ASP A 89 10.39 -14.16 4.20
C ASP A 89 9.68 -12.81 4.00
N MET A 90 9.85 -11.89 4.95
CA MET A 90 9.30 -10.54 4.85
C MET A 90 10.01 -9.71 3.78
N TYR A 91 11.35 -9.81 3.69
CA TYR A 91 12.11 -9.14 2.64
C TYR A 91 11.70 -9.65 1.24
N GLU A 92 11.48 -10.96 1.09
CA GLU A 92 10.99 -11.55 -0.16
C GLU A 92 9.57 -11.08 -0.53
N GLU A 93 8.67 -10.96 0.45
CA GLU A 93 7.33 -10.41 0.21
C GLU A 93 7.39 -8.94 -0.23
N ILE A 94 8.27 -8.14 0.36
CA ILE A 94 8.50 -6.74 -0.03
C ILE A 94 9.07 -6.67 -1.45
N ASP A 95 10.04 -7.53 -1.80
CA ASP A 95 10.60 -7.58 -3.15
C ASP A 95 9.53 -7.97 -4.18
N SER A 96 8.73 -9.00 -3.87
CA SER A 96 7.64 -9.48 -4.71
C SER A 96 6.64 -8.37 -5.04
N ILE A 97 6.18 -7.59 -4.05
CA ILE A 97 5.26 -6.48 -4.34
C ILE A 97 5.93 -5.37 -5.15
N ASN A 98 7.22 -5.10 -4.94
CA ASN A 98 7.98 -4.09 -5.69
C ASN A 98 8.24 -4.52 -7.16
N GLN A 99 8.22 -5.82 -7.46
CA GLN A 99 8.24 -6.33 -8.84
C GLN A 99 6.84 -6.28 -9.49
N ILE A 100 5.78 -6.50 -8.70
CA ILE A 100 4.38 -6.46 -9.20
C ILE A 100 3.92 -5.03 -9.46
N LEU A 101 4.23 -4.08 -8.58
CA LEU A 101 3.72 -2.71 -8.68
C LEU A 101 4.03 -2.01 -10.03
N PRO A 102 5.26 -2.05 -10.58
CA PRO A 102 5.59 -1.45 -11.87
C PRO A 102 4.72 -1.96 -13.03
N THR A 103 4.37 -3.25 -13.00
CA THR A 103 3.63 -3.94 -14.07
C THR A 103 2.11 -3.96 -13.82
N ALA A 104 1.69 -3.78 -12.58
CA ALA A 104 0.28 -3.74 -12.21
C ALA A 104 -0.42 -2.53 -12.87
N PRO A 105 -1.57 -2.74 -13.51
CA PRO A 105 -2.32 -1.64 -14.10
C PRO A 105 -2.68 -0.66 -12.99
N GLY A 106 -2.53 0.64 -13.28
CA GLY A 106 -2.94 1.69 -12.35
C GLY A 106 -4.43 1.56 -11.98
N GLY A 107 -5.24 1.00 -12.86
CA GLY A 107 -6.70 1.03 -12.79
C GLY A 107 -7.27 2.10 -13.70
N ILE A 108 -8.48 1.86 -14.19
CA ILE A 108 -9.29 2.85 -14.88
C ILE A 108 -10.47 3.16 -13.96
N TYR A 109 -10.60 4.41 -13.53
CA TYR A 109 -11.80 4.90 -12.88
C TYR A 109 -12.57 5.75 -13.89
N CYS A 110 -13.44 5.10 -14.68
CA CYS A 110 -14.23 5.78 -15.70
C CYS A 110 -15.71 5.63 -15.37
N TYR A 111 -16.33 6.69 -14.83
CA TYR A 111 -17.76 6.74 -14.51
C TYR A 111 -18.64 6.59 -15.76
N GLU A 112 -18.14 6.93 -16.95
CA GLU A 112 -18.93 6.99 -18.19
C GLU A 112 -19.30 5.63 -18.77
N ILE A 113 -18.52 4.57 -18.50
CA ILE A 113 -18.68 3.25 -19.16
C ILE A 113 -18.89 2.08 -18.18
N GLY A 114 -18.99 2.34 -16.87
CA GLY A 114 -19.26 1.31 -15.87
C GLY A 114 -18.18 0.21 -15.73
N LEU A 115 -17.00 0.42 -16.30
CA LEU A 115 -15.86 -0.48 -16.16
C LEU A 115 -15.14 -0.19 -14.84
N HIS A 116 -15.41 -1.03 -13.84
CA HIS A 116 -14.75 -1.01 -12.55
C HIS A 116 -13.60 -2.03 -12.55
N ASP A 117 -12.39 -1.62 -12.96
CA ASP A 117 -11.20 -2.33 -12.48
C ASP A 117 -11.01 -1.93 -11.01
N ASP A 118 -10.58 -2.84 -10.14
CA ASP A 118 -10.31 -2.53 -8.73
C ASP A 118 -9.03 -1.69 -8.55
N GLY A 119 -8.34 -1.43 -9.66
CA GLY A 119 -7.03 -0.83 -9.76
C GLY A 119 -5.99 -1.86 -9.37
N GLY A 120 -5.29 -2.43 -10.37
CA GLY A 120 -4.28 -3.47 -10.18
C GLY A 120 -3.29 -3.16 -9.05
N LYS A 121 -2.82 -1.91 -8.95
CA LYS A 121 -1.93 -1.46 -7.86
C LYS A 121 -2.61 -1.51 -6.48
N THR A 122 -3.87 -1.08 -6.38
CA THR A 122 -4.65 -1.16 -5.12
C THR A 122 -4.83 -2.61 -4.69
N ARG A 123 -5.17 -3.50 -5.63
CA ARG A 123 -5.33 -4.94 -5.38
C ARG A 123 -4.02 -5.56 -4.92
N ALA A 124 -2.91 -5.26 -5.62
CA ALA A 124 -1.59 -5.80 -5.31
C ALA A 124 -1.17 -5.44 -3.88
N ILE A 125 -1.23 -4.15 -3.51
CA ILE A 125 -0.85 -3.70 -2.15
C ILE A 125 -1.76 -4.33 -1.09
N ARG A 126 -3.08 -4.37 -1.33
CA ARG A 126 -4.03 -4.95 -0.37
C ARG A 126 -3.78 -6.45 -0.16
N THR A 127 -3.54 -7.20 -1.23
CA THR A 127 -3.26 -8.64 -1.16
C THR A 127 -1.93 -8.89 -0.46
N TRP A 128 -0.89 -8.12 -0.79
CA TRP A 128 0.40 -8.19 -0.13
C TRP A 128 0.30 -7.95 1.38
N ILE A 129 -0.36 -6.88 1.83
CA ILE A 129 -0.58 -6.62 3.28
C ILE A 129 -1.20 -7.84 3.97
N ARG A 130 -2.20 -8.47 3.36
CA ARG A 130 -2.85 -9.67 3.92
C ARG A 130 -1.94 -10.89 3.92
N SER A 131 -1.12 -11.07 2.88
CA SER A 131 -0.12 -12.15 2.82
C SER A 131 0.86 -12.03 3.99
N VAL A 132 1.46 -10.84 4.14
CA VAL A 132 2.41 -10.57 5.22
C VAL A 132 1.76 -10.79 6.58
N LEU A 133 0.58 -10.21 6.84
CA LEU A 133 -0.14 -10.39 8.10
C LEU A 133 -0.45 -11.86 8.44
N ARG A 134 -0.82 -12.68 7.44
CA ARG A 134 -1.03 -14.13 7.64
C ARG A 134 0.26 -14.84 8.03
N LYS A 135 1.37 -14.51 7.38
CA LYS A 135 2.69 -15.04 7.76
C LYS A 135 3.06 -14.65 9.19
N ILE A 136 2.83 -13.39 9.60
CA ILE A 136 3.05 -12.96 11.00
C ILE A 136 2.29 -13.84 11.98
N ILE A 137 1.02 -14.15 11.69
CA ILE A 137 0.20 -15.00 12.55
C ILE A 137 0.74 -16.44 12.57
N HIS A 138 1.26 -16.93 11.44
CA HIS A 138 1.82 -18.28 11.35
C HIS A 138 3.10 -18.47 12.18
N TYR A 139 3.96 -17.45 12.22
CA TYR A 139 5.23 -17.48 12.96
C TYR A 139 5.10 -17.05 14.43
N LYS A 140 3.89 -16.72 14.91
CA LYS A 140 3.58 -16.42 16.31
C LYS A 140 3.11 -17.65 17.06
#